data_AF-A0A4U5UMF3-F1
#
_entry.id   AF-A0A4U5UMF3-F1
#
_cell.length_a   1.000
_cell.length_b   1.000
_cell.length_c   1.000
_cell.angle_alpha   90.00
_cell.angle_beta   90.00
_cell.angle_gamma   90.00
#
_symmetry.space_group_name_H-M   'P 1'
#
loop_
_entity.id
_entity.type
_entity.pdbx_description
1 polymer ?
#
loop_
_entity_poly.entity_id
_entity_poly.type
_entity_poly.pdbx_seq_one_letter_code
_entity_poly.pdbx_strand_id
1 'polypeptide(L)'
;MVTACLDKLVRVYELQSHDRMQVYGGHSDMVMCMAIHKSVIYTGCYDGSVQATKLNLMKNYRCWWHSCTLIFGLAEHLVQHLVKDHTNPNLQTVKCRWRSCSSFFATQHLIRQELPEHMRKHVEIDSEVQP
;
A
#
# COMPACT_ATOMS: atom_id res chain seq x y z
N MET A 1 -7.84 13.86 10.50
CA MET A 1 -7.33 14.71 9.40
C MET A 1 -6.90 13.83 8.24
N VAL A 2 -7.10 14.26 7.00
CA VAL A 2 -6.60 13.58 5.81
C VAL A 2 -5.69 14.53 5.04
N THR A 3 -4.56 14.05 4.55
CA THR A 3 -3.58 14.85 3.80
C THR A 3 -3.19 14.15 2.50
N ALA A 4 -3.05 14.90 1.42
CA ALA A 4 -2.42 14.44 0.17
C ALA A 4 -0.94 14.86 0.14
N CYS A 5 -0.07 14.02 -0.41
CA CYS A 5 1.37 14.27 -0.42
C CYS A 5 1.98 13.99 -1.80
N LEU A 6 3.10 14.66 -2.09
CA LEU A 6 3.88 14.48 -3.32
C LEU A 6 4.54 13.10 -3.40
N ASP A 7 4.65 12.38 -2.29
CA ASP A 7 5.13 11.00 -2.25
C ASP A 7 4.10 9.96 -2.71
N LYS A 8 3.05 10.40 -3.42
CA LYS A 8 2.01 9.56 -4.04
C LYS A 8 1.07 8.90 -3.03
N LEU A 9 1.15 9.28 -1.75
CA LEU A 9 0.29 8.77 -0.69
C LEU A 9 -0.66 9.81 -0.14
N VAL A 10 -1.89 9.38 0.10
CA VAL A 10 -2.83 10.04 1.01
C VAL A 10 -2.69 9.42 2.39
N ARG A 11 -2.73 10.24 3.44
CA ARG A 11 -2.59 9.79 4.82
C ARG A 11 -3.78 10.21 5.66
N VAL A 12 -4.21 9.32 6.55
CA VAL A 12 -5.28 9.55 7.50
C VAL A 12 -4.69 9.54 8.91
N TYR A 13 -5.00 10.59 9.67
CA TYR A 13 -4.53 10.81 11.03
C TYR A 13 -5.70 10.97 11.98
N GLU A 14 -5.55 10.38 13.17
CA GLU A 14 -6.36 10.74 14.32
C GLU A 14 -5.82 12.05 14.91
N LEU A 15 -6.70 13.01 15.16
CA LEU A 15 -6.29 14.37 15.53
C LEU A 15 -5.79 14.50 16.98
N GLN A 16 -6.29 13.65 17.89
CA GLN A 16 -5.97 13.76 19.30
C GLN A 16 -4.63 13.08 19.64
N SER A 17 -4.46 11.84 19.17
CA SER A 17 -3.23 11.07 19.37
C SER A 17 -2.10 11.49 18.41
N HIS A 18 -2.45 12.13 17.29
CA HIS A 18 -1.56 12.37 16.15
C HIS A 18 -1.10 11.07 15.45
N ASP A 19 -1.74 9.95 15.76
CA ASP A 19 -1.40 8.67 15.16
C ASP A 19 -1.85 8.61 13.70
N ARG A 20 -0.95 8.12 12.85
CA ARG A 20 -1.26 7.81 11.46
C ARG A 20 -2.03 6.49 11.43
N MET A 21 -3.33 6.58 11.21
CA MET A 21 -4.22 5.43 11.16
C MET A 21 -4.02 4.61 9.88
N GLN A 22 -4.06 5.27 8.73
CA GLN A 22 -4.07 4.61 7.42
C GLN A 22 -3.35 5.45 6.36
N VAL A 23 -2.91 4.77 5.30
CA VAL A 23 -2.49 5.39 4.04
C VAL A 23 -3.24 4.81 2.85
N TYR A 24 -3.41 5.61 1.81
CA TYR A 24 -4.00 5.22 0.53
C TYR A 24 -2.99 5.57 -0.57
N GLY A 25 -2.64 4.57 -1.38
CA GLY A 25 -1.71 4.69 -2.50
C GLY A 25 -2.46 4.61 -3.82
N GLY A 26 -1.92 3.88 -4.80
CA GLY A 26 -2.57 3.70 -6.10
C GLY A 26 -2.14 4.71 -7.17
N HIS A 27 -1.49 5.80 -6.77
CA HIS A 27 -1.07 6.85 -7.69
C HIS A 27 0.25 6.49 -8.41
N SER A 28 0.26 6.74 -9.71
CA SER A 28 1.43 6.70 -10.60
C SER A 28 2.39 7.86 -10.34
N ASP A 29 1.86 9.01 -9.91
CA ASP A 29 2.60 10.25 -9.68
C ASP A 29 2.09 11.04 -8.45
N MET A 30 2.58 12.26 -8.25
CA MET A 30 2.28 13.13 -7.11
C MET A 30 0.78 13.39 -6.95
N VAL A 31 0.27 13.32 -5.71
CA VAL A 31 -1.11 13.74 -5.42
C VAL A 31 -1.14 15.25 -5.24
N MET A 32 -1.77 15.94 -6.19
CA MET A 32 -1.75 17.41 -6.28
C MET A 32 -2.92 18.05 -5.54
N CYS A 33 -4.08 17.40 -5.53
CA CYS A 33 -5.27 17.90 -4.86
C CYS A 33 -6.13 16.77 -4.30
N MET A 34 -6.98 17.11 -3.33
CA MET A 34 -7.88 16.16 -2.68
C MET A 34 -9.16 16.82 -2.20
N ALA A 35 -10.28 16.11 -2.32
CA ALA A 35 -11.56 16.45 -1.73
C ALA A 35 -12.18 15.23 -1.05
N ILE A 36 -12.98 15.42 0.00
CA ILE A 36 -13.69 14.34 0.67
C ILE A 36 -15.19 14.62 0.65
N HIS A 37 -15.97 13.67 0.16
CA HIS A 37 -17.42 13.75 0.15
C HIS A 37 -18.04 12.37 0.45
N LYS A 38 -18.98 12.31 1.40
CA LYS A 38 -19.69 11.06 1.78
C LYS A 38 -18.75 9.86 1.99
N SER A 39 -17.67 10.07 2.74
CA SER A 39 -16.64 9.06 3.02
C SER A 39 -15.94 8.50 1.78
N VAL A 40 -15.87 9.27 0.70
CA VAL A 40 -15.04 8.99 -0.47
C VAL A 40 -13.97 10.07 -0.56
N ILE A 41 -12.72 9.64 -0.69
CA ILE A 41 -11.57 10.48 -0.97
C ILE A 41 -11.44 10.57 -2.49
N TYR A 42 -11.53 11.80 -3.01
CA TYR A 42 -11.24 12.11 -4.40
C TYR A 42 -9.86 12.74 -4.47
N THR A 43 -9.00 12.22 -5.34
CA THR A 43 -7.63 12.70 -5.52
C THR A 43 -7.34 13.01 -6.97
N GLY A 44 -6.66 14.13 -7.22
CA GLY A 44 -6.09 14.48 -8.53
C GLY A 44 -4.60 14.22 -8.54
N CYS A 45 -4.13 13.48 -9.54
CA CYS A 45 -2.74 13.11 -9.74
C CYS A 45 -2.08 14.03 -10.77
N TYR A 46 -0.77 14.24 -10.65
CA TYR A 46 0.00 15.05 -11.61
C TYR A 46 -0.03 14.47 -13.04
N ASP A 47 -0.21 13.16 -13.19
CA ASP A 47 -0.35 12.51 -14.50
C ASP A 47 -1.72 12.75 -15.19
N GLY A 48 -2.59 13.54 -14.56
CA GLY A 48 -3.93 13.86 -15.07
C GLY A 48 -5.02 12.88 -14.64
N SER A 49 -4.68 11.78 -13.95
CA SER A 49 -5.68 10.84 -13.45
C SER A 49 -6.41 11.36 -12.21
N VAL A 50 -7.66 10.94 -12.05
CA VAL A 50 -8.47 11.17 -10.85
C VAL A 50 -8.87 9.82 -10.27
N GLN A 51 -8.73 9.66 -8.96
CA GLN A 51 -9.14 8.45 -8.24
C GLN A 51 -10.21 8.79 -7.22
N ALA A 52 -11.13 7.84 -7.01
CA ALA A 52 -12.17 7.91 -6.00
C ALA A 52 -12.08 6.66 -5.12
N THR A 53 -11.78 6.84 -3.85
CA THR A 53 -11.53 5.74 -2.93
C THR A 53 -12.39 5.87 -1.68
N LYS A 54 -13.10 4.81 -1.32
CA LYS A 54 -13.90 4.79 -0.09
C LYS A 54 -12.96 4.81 1.13
N LEU A 55 -13.13 5.82 1.97
CA LEU A 55 -12.50 5.90 3.29
C LEU A 55 -13.22 4.92 4.23
N ASN A 56 -12.51 3.88 4.66
CA ASN A 56 -13.02 2.91 5.61
C ASN A 56 -11.98 2.60 6.70
N LEU A 57 -12.19 3.18 7.88
CA LEU A 57 -11.30 2.99 9.04
C LEU A 57 -11.44 1.60 9.69
N MET A 58 -12.50 0.84 9.36
CA MET A 58 -12.72 -0.50 9.91
C MET A 58 -11.87 -1.56 9.22
N LYS A 59 -11.32 -1.29 8.02
CA LYS A 59 -10.47 -2.23 7.28
C LYS A 59 -9.03 -1.75 7.31
N ASN A 60 -8.14 -2.55 7.85
CA ASN A 60 -6.73 -2.23 7.95
C ASN A 60 -5.89 -3.32 7.27
N TYR A 61 -4.93 -2.90 6.46
CA TYR A 61 -4.03 -3.81 5.77
C TYR A 61 -2.61 -3.44 6.16
N ARG A 62 -2.10 -4.07 7.22
CA ARG A 62 -0.78 -3.76 7.77
C ARG A 62 0.32 -4.38 6.90
N CYS A 63 1.34 -3.60 6.58
CA CYS A 63 2.57 -4.13 6.02
C CYS A 63 3.39 -4.80 7.14
N TRP A 64 3.59 -6.11 7.06
CA TRP A 64 4.44 -6.87 7.98
C TRP A 64 5.86 -7.08 7.45
N TRP A 65 6.28 -6.30 6.46
CA TRP A 65 7.66 -6.30 6.00
C TRP A 65 8.59 -5.74 7.07
N HIS A 66 9.79 -6.30 7.17
CA HIS A 66 10.80 -5.84 8.13
C HIS A 66 11.05 -4.33 8.01
N SER A 67 10.92 -3.62 9.14
CA SER A 67 11.07 -2.16 9.26
C SER A 67 10.03 -1.31 8.54
N CYS A 68 8.89 -1.88 8.11
CA CYS A 68 7.75 -1.11 7.60
C CYS A 68 6.68 -0.89 8.68
N THR A 69 6.07 0.29 8.69
CA THR A 69 5.05 0.70 9.67
C THR A 69 3.77 1.20 9.00
N LEU A 70 3.64 1.01 7.68
CA LEU A 70 2.48 1.47 6.94
C LEU A 70 1.29 0.52 7.13
N ILE A 71 0.13 1.11 7.36
CA ILE A 71 -1.16 0.45 7.40
C ILE A 71 -1.99 1.06 6.28
N PHE A 72 -2.46 0.23 5.36
CA PHE A 72 -3.21 0.66 4.20
C PHE A 72 -4.72 0.51 4.45
N GLY A 73 -5.51 1.42 3.88
CA GLY A 73 -6.98 1.27 3.87
C GLY A 73 -7.51 0.27 2.84
N LEU A 74 -6.66 -0.14 1.88
CA LEU A 74 -7.00 -1.11 0.82
C LEU A 74 -5.89 -2.14 0.61
N ALA A 75 -6.29 -3.41 0.43
CA ALA A 75 -5.39 -4.52 0.14
C ALA A 75 -4.56 -4.29 -1.13
N GLU A 76 -5.20 -3.80 -2.21
CA GLU A 76 -4.51 -3.55 -3.48
C GLU A 76 -3.38 -2.52 -3.35
N HIS A 77 -3.57 -1.50 -2.51
CA HIS A 77 -2.54 -0.49 -2.25
C HIS A 77 -1.36 -1.09 -1.48
N LEU A 78 -1.62 -2.01 -0.54
CA LEU A 78 -0.56 -2.73 0.16
C LEU A 78 0.23 -3.64 -0.78
N VAL A 79 -0.44 -4.38 -1.68
CA VAL A 79 0.23 -5.21 -2.69
C VAL A 79 1.12 -4.36 -3.60
N GLN A 80 0.60 -3.22 -4.09
CA GLN A 80 1.38 -2.31 -4.91
C GLN A 80 2.60 -1.74 -4.16
N HIS A 81 2.44 -1.38 -2.89
CA HIS A 81 3.53 -0.95 -2.02
C HIS A 81 4.60 -2.04 -1.87
N LEU A 82 4.20 -3.30 -1.61
CA LEU A 82 5.13 -4.42 -1.49
C LEU A 82 5.94 -4.65 -2.78
N VAL A 83 5.26 -4.56 -3.93
CA VAL A 83 5.90 -4.76 -5.24
C VAL A 83 6.81 -3.58 -5.62
N LYS A 84 6.48 -2.35 -5.25
CA LYS A 84 7.26 -1.16 -5.63
C LYS A 84 8.40 -0.84 -4.66
N ASP A 85 8.10 -0.83 -3.37
CA ASP A 85 8.98 -0.26 -2.34
C ASP A 85 9.85 -1.31 -1.65
N HIS A 86 9.37 -2.55 -1.58
CA HIS A 86 10.07 -3.64 -0.88
C HIS A 86 10.73 -4.63 -1.83
N THR A 87 10.33 -4.64 -3.10
CA THR A 87 10.86 -5.54 -4.10
C THR A 87 11.20 -4.79 -5.37
N ASN A 88 12.36 -4.12 -5.40
CA ASN A 88 12.78 -3.38 -6.59
C ASN A 88 12.84 -4.35 -7.81
N PRO A 89 12.00 -4.16 -8.85
CA PRO A 89 11.93 -5.08 -9.99
C PRO A 89 13.22 -5.14 -10.81
N ASN A 90 14.12 -4.16 -10.65
CA ASN A 90 15.42 -4.12 -11.31
C ASN A 90 16.46 -5.00 -10.60
N LEU A 91 16.14 -5.58 -9.43
CA LEU A 91 17.05 -6.50 -8.74
C LEU A 91 17.14 -7.84 -9.47
N GLN A 92 18.34 -8.41 -9.54
CA GLN A 92 18.54 -9.75 -10.11
C GLN A 92 17.85 -10.84 -9.28
N THR A 93 17.76 -10.63 -7.97
CA THR A 93 17.14 -11.57 -7.02
C THR A 93 16.36 -10.81 -5.93
N VAL A 94 15.27 -11.39 -5.44
CA VAL A 94 14.46 -10.82 -4.35
C VAL A 94 14.29 -11.85 -3.25
N LYS A 95 14.60 -11.47 -2.01
CA LYS A 95 14.29 -12.27 -0.81
C LYS A 95 13.13 -11.62 -0.07
N CYS A 96 12.03 -12.35 0.12
CA CYS A 96 10.90 -11.89 0.90
C CYS A 96 11.30 -11.69 2.36
N ARG A 97 10.89 -10.55 2.95
CA ARG A 97 11.08 -10.25 4.39
C ARG A 97 9.75 -9.97 5.08
N TRP A 98 8.67 -10.53 4.55
CA TRP A 98 7.40 -10.58 5.26
C TRP A 98 7.55 -11.43 6.53
N ARG A 99 6.79 -11.12 7.57
CA ARG A 99 6.79 -11.87 8.83
C ARG A 99 6.63 -13.36 8.57
N SER A 100 7.53 -14.16 9.13
CA SER A 100 7.52 -15.62 9.01
C SER A 100 7.57 -16.16 7.56
N CYS A 101 8.04 -15.35 6.60
CA CYS A 101 8.27 -15.77 5.21
C CYS A 101 9.76 -15.81 4.89
N SER A 102 10.19 -16.84 4.16
CA SER A 102 11.57 -17.03 3.70
C SER A 102 11.69 -17.26 2.19
N SER A 103 10.64 -16.97 1.42
CA SER A 103 10.61 -17.16 -0.03
C SER A 103 11.70 -16.34 -0.74
N PHE A 104 12.30 -16.94 -1.77
CA PHE A 104 13.39 -16.38 -2.54
C PHE A 104 13.12 -16.52 -4.04
N PHE A 105 13.31 -15.43 -4.77
CA PHE A 105 13.06 -15.32 -6.20
C PHE A 105 14.40 -15.07 -6.90
N ALA A 106 14.91 -16.09 -7.58
CA ALA A 106 16.28 -16.11 -8.11
C ALA A 106 16.41 -15.56 -9.54
N THR A 107 15.31 -15.35 -10.26
CA THR A 107 15.33 -14.93 -11.66
C THR A 107 14.32 -13.82 -11.94
N GLN A 108 14.62 -12.99 -12.94
CA GLN A 108 13.74 -11.92 -13.41
C GLN A 108 12.36 -12.43 -13.89
N HIS A 109 12.31 -13.63 -14.48
CA HIS A 109 11.04 -14.23 -14.88
C HIS A 109 10.13 -14.51 -13.68
N LEU A 110 10.68 -15.14 -12.63
CA LEU A 110 9.94 -15.41 -11.39
C LEU A 110 9.55 -14.13 -10.66
N ILE A 111 10.42 -13.11 -10.66
CA ILE A 111 10.10 -11.78 -10.08
C ILE A 111 8.90 -11.14 -10.78
N ARG A 112 8.79 -11.26 -12.11
CA ARG A 112 7.70 -10.62 -12.86
C ARG A 112 6.39 -11.39 -12.78
N GLN A 113 6.43 -12.72 -12.78
CA GLN A 113 5.24 -13.57 -12.85
C GLN A 113 4.72 -13.95 -11.46
N GLU A 114 5.60 -14.40 -10.56
CA GLU A 114 5.20 -15.06 -9.32
C GLU A 114 5.17 -14.12 -8.11
N LEU A 115 6.01 -13.08 -8.11
CA LEU A 115 6.15 -12.19 -6.96
C LEU A 115 4.87 -11.41 -6.62
N PRO A 116 4.13 -10.82 -7.58
CA PRO A 116 2.90 -10.10 -7.25
C PRO A 116 1.85 -11.02 -6.62
N GLU A 117 1.69 -12.22 -7.16
CA GLU A 117 0.77 -13.23 -6.62
C GLU A 117 1.22 -13.73 -5.23
N HIS A 118 2.53 -13.90 -5.03
CA HIS A 118 3.08 -14.22 -3.71
C HIS A 118 2.75 -13.14 -2.67
N MET A 119 2.91 -11.86 -3.02
CA MET A 119 2.58 -10.76 -2.11
C MET A 119 1.08 -10.67 -1.83
N ARG A 120 0.24 -10.94 -2.85
CA ARG A 120 -1.21 -10.97 -2.68
C ARG A 120 -1.63 -12.02 -1.64
N LYS A 121 -1.04 -13.22 -1.67
CA LYS A 121 -1.31 -14.27 -0.68
C LYS A 121 -1.03 -13.82 0.76
N HIS A 122 0.07 -13.11 1.00
CA HIS A 122 0.36 -12.55 2.33
C HIS A 122 -0.72 -11.59 2.79
N VAL A 123 -1.11 -10.67 1.90
CA VAL A 123 -2.15 -9.68 2.20
C VAL A 123 -3.48 -10.38 2.50
N GLU A 124 -3.91 -11.34 1.69
CA GLU A 124 -5.16 -12.07 1.89
C GLU A 124 -5.18 -12.84 3.22
N ILE A 125 -4.14 -13.63 3.50
CA ILE A 125 -4.04 -14.43 4.73
C ILE A 125 -4.07 -13.54 5.98
N ASP A 126 -3.27 -12.47 6.02
CA ASP A 126 -3.23 -11.56 7.19
C ASP A 126 -4.48 -10.65 7.29
N SER A 127 -5.29 -10.55 6.24
CA SER A 127 -6.56 -9.82 6.26
C SER A 127 -7.66 -10.61 6.98
N GLU A 128 -7.63 -11.94 6.89
CA GLU A 128 -8.62 -12.84 7.51
C GLU A 128 -8.38 -13.02 9.02
N VAL A 129 -7.18 -12.69 9.49
CA VAL A 129 -6.76 -12.88 10.89
C VAL A 129 -7.07 -11.64 11.77
N GLN A 130 -7.59 -10.56 11.19
CA GLN A 130 -8.00 -9.37 11.94
C GLN A 130 -9.44 -9.53 12.47
N PRO A 131 -9.67 -9.41 13.79
CA PRO A 131 -11.01 -9.48 14.38
C PRO A 131 -11.90 -8.30 13.99
#